data_AF-A0A063YYW4-F1
#
_entry.id   AF-A0A063YYW4-F1
#
_cell.length_a   1.000
_cell.length_b   1.000
_cell.length_c   1.000
_cell.angle_alpha   90.00
_cell.angle_beta   90.00
_cell.angle_gamma   90.00
#
_symmetry.space_group_name_H-M   'P 1'
#
loop_
_entity.id
_entity.type
_entity.pdbx_description
1 polymer ?
#
loop_
_entity_poly.entity_id
_entity_poly.type
_entity_poly.pdbx_seq_one_letter_code
_entity_poly.pdbx_strand_id
1 'polypeptide(L)'
;MQEHFHFTTDPAKLQKQYAAIFCFVSAQLSLIQMYLHRRNRHLVKQEDEVVMAVHLLGKLLGFSSERAWHRFVTGNLFTNGSFLERSRYNRRCRALGFAIKWIRHELAKRGQHHAYAVVDSLPLPLCHPARMQRVKRFRGIADMGYCASKKQWYYGFKLHLQVTNQGLAMGYVVTESSCHDVKAAETVMTQIPHPYNFGDKGYISHALREKLYEEHQAAFWTPSRH
;
A
#
# COMPACT_ATOMS: atom_id res chain seq x y z
N MET A 1 17.27 16.23 -15.14
CA MET A 1 16.27 17.31 -15.26
C MET A 1 15.44 17.30 -13.99
N GLN A 2 15.81 18.13 -13.02
CA GLN A 2 15.13 18.24 -11.73
C GLN A 2 13.93 19.16 -11.92
N GLU A 3 12.71 18.63 -11.92
CA GLU A 3 11.52 19.47 -11.83
C GLU A 3 11.54 20.19 -10.48
N HIS A 4 11.63 21.51 -10.55
CA HIS A 4 11.45 22.42 -9.45
C HIS A 4 10.01 22.29 -8.95
N PHE A 5 9.81 21.53 -7.88
CA PHE A 5 8.56 21.54 -7.13
C PHE A 5 8.40 22.91 -6.44
N HIS A 6 7.85 23.89 -7.17
CA HIS A 6 7.20 25.05 -6.58
C HIS A 6 5.88 24.59 -5.96
N PHE A 7 5.95 23.93 -4.81
CA PHE A 7 4.79 23.77 -3.94
C PHE A 7 4.58 25.11 -3.19
N THR A 8 3.96 26.08 -3.83
CA THR A 8 3.20 27.13 -3.12
C THR A 8 1.94 26.46 -2.55
N THR A 9 2.14 25.62 -1.55
CA THR A 9 1.01 25.05 -0.81
C THR A 9 0.50 26.17 0.08
N ASP A 10 -0.73 26.61 -0.15
CA ASP A 10 -1.45 27.46 0.81
C ASP A 10 -1.27 26.87 2.22
N PRO A 11 -0.57 27.57 3.14
CA PRO A 11 -0.29 27.06 4.48
C PRO A 11 -1.56 26.67 5.24
N ALA A 12 -2.66 27.41 5.04
CA ALA A 12 -3.93 27.11 5.69
C ALA A 12 -4.52 25.79 5.18
N LYS A 13 -4.47 25.56 3.86
CA LYS A 13 -4.89 24.29 3.24
C LYS A 13 -4.04 23.12 3.74
N LEU A 14 -2.72 23.29 3.83
CA LEU A 14 -1.81 22.26 4.33
C LEU A 14 -2.11 21.91 5.80
N GLN A 15 -2.28 22.92 6.65
CA GLN A 15 -2.62 22.73 8.06
C GLN A 15 -3.98 22.04 8.22
N LYS A 16 -4.99 22.43 7.42
CA LYS A 16 -6.31 21.80 7.44
C LYS A 16 -6.24 20.32 7.04
N GLN A 17 -5.48 19.99 6.00
CA GLN A 17 -5.26 18.60 5.59
C GLN A 17 -4.53 17.80 6.66
N TYR A 18 -3.45 18.35 7.21
CA TYR A 18 -2.71 17.73 8.31
C TYR A 18 -3.62 17.45 9.51
N ALA A 19 -4.40 18.44 9.95
CA ALA A 19 -5.30 18.33 11.08
C ALA A 19 -6.36 17.24 10.86
N ALA A 20 -6.97 17.20 9.67
CA ALA A 20 -7.96 16.17 9.33
C ALA A 20 -7.35 14.76 9.39
N ILE A 21 -6.16 14.57 8.80
CA ILE A 21 -5.45 13.29 8.85
C ILE A 21 -5.07 12.94 10.28
N PHE A 22 -4.55 13.91 11.05
CA PHE A 22 -4.17 13.70 12.44
C PHE A 22 -5.34 13.25 13.29
N CYS A 23 -6.49 13.94 13.23
CA CYS A 23 -7.70 13.55 13.95
C CYS A 23 -8.14 12.12 13.59
N PHE A 24 -8.12 11.78 12.29
CA PHE A 24 -8.47 10.44 11.84
C PHE A 24 -7.49 9.37 12.35
N VAL A 25 -6.18 9.60 12.23
CA VAL A 25 -5.12 8.69 12.71
C VAL A 25 -5.25 8.49 14.22
N SER A 26 -5.38 9.56 15.00
CA SER A 26 -5.53 9.49 16.45
C SER A 26 -6.73 8.63 16.86
N ALA A 27 -7.86 8.79 16.19
CA ALA A 27 -9.05 7.98 16.43
C ALA A 27 -8.86 6.49 16.07
N GLN A 28 -7.97 6.16 15.12
CA GLN A 28 -7.66 4.77 14.78
C GLN A 28 -6.62 4.15 15.72
N LEU A 29 -5.61 4.93 16.15
CA LEU A 29 -4.53 4.45 17.01
C LEU A 29 -5.02 4.11 18.42
N SER A 30 -6.03 4.82 18.93
CA SER A 30 -6.68 4.49 20.19
C SER A 30 -7.27 3.07 20.20
N LEU A 31 -7.76 2.58 19.06
CA LEU A 31 -8.35 1.24 18.93
C LEU A 31 -7.31 0.12 18.97
N ILE A 32 -6.04 0.41 18.67
CA ILE A 32 -4.96 -0.58 18.56
C ILE A 32 -3.81 -0.32 19.53
N GLN A 33 -4.03 0.49 20.57
CA GLN A 33 -2.99 0.92 21.49
C GLN A 33 -2.18 -0.25 22.09
N MET A 34 -2.84 -1.36 22.37
CA MET A 34 -2.24 -2.59 22.89
C MET A 34 -1.16 -3.16 21.94
N TYR A 35 -1.38 -3.07 20.62
CA TYR A 35 -0.43 -3.55 19.60
C TYR A 35 0.71 -2.56 19.33
N LEU A 36 0.65 -1.36 19.92
CA LEU A 36 1.64 -0.30 19.78
C LEU A 36 2.55 -0.17 21.02
N HIS A 37 2.47 -1.12 21.95
CA HIS A 37 3.40 -1.16 23.07
C HIS A 37 4.81 -1.47 22.58
N ARG A 38 5.74 -0.58 22.93
CA ARG A 38 7.17 -0.76 22.68
C ARG A 38 7.97 -0.18 23.83
N ARG A 39 9.19 -0.71 24.02
CA ARG A 39 10.13 -0.20 25.02
C ARG A 39 10.36 1.30 24.81
N ASN A 40 10.49 2.03 25.92
CA ASN A 40 10.82 3.47 25.93
C ASN A 40 9.82 4.38 25.20
N ARG A 41 8.55 3.97 25.06
CA ARG A 41 7.52 4.80 24.43
C ARG A 41 7.35 6.17 25.11
N HIS A 42 7.54 6.25 26.43
CA HIS A 42 7.45 7.49 27.19
C HIS A 42 8.62 8.48 26.92
N LEU A 43 9.70 8.05 26.26
CA LEU A 43 10.87 8.89 25.94
C LEU A 43 10.85 9.43 24.50
N VAL A 44 9.73 9.27 23.78
CA VAL A 44 9.67 9.67 22.36
C VAL A 44 9.59 11.19 22.24
N LYS A 45 10.41 11.77 21.35
CA LYS A 45 10.35 13.20 21.01
C LYS A 45 9.04 13.60 20.30
N GLN A 46 8.38 12.64 19.66
CA GLN A 46 7.20 12.87 18.84
C GLN A 46 6.22 11.72 19.04
N GLU A 47 4.93 11.99 19.17
CA GLU A 47 3.91 10.94 19.25
C GLU A 47 3.77 10.14 17.93
N ASP A 48 3.22 8.93 18.02
CA ASP A 48 3.06 8.04 16.85
C ASP A 48 2.02 8.57 15.86
N GLU A 49 0.98 9.19 16.37
CA GLU A 49 -0.10 9.86 15.66
C GLU A 49 0.46 10.94 14.73
N VAL A 50 1.38 11.77 15.25
CA VAL A 50 2.03 12.81 14.46
C VAL A 50 2.92 12.20 13.38
N VAL A 51 3.74 11.20 13.72
CA VAL A 51 4.60 10.53 12.74
C VAL A 51 3.79 9.91 11.60
N MET A 52 2.67 9.27 11.91
CA MET A 52 1.80 8.66 10.93
C MET A 52 1.03 9.69 10.10
N ALA A 53 0.49 10.73 10.73
CA ALA A 53 -0.23 11.78 10.01
C ALA A 53 0.68 12.49 9.00
N VAL A 54 1.91 12.82 9.42
CA VAL A 54 2.94 13.35 8.52
C VAL A 54 3.28 12.34 7.42
N HIS A 55 3.43 11.05 7.74
CA HIS A 55 3.74 10.04 6.73
C HIS A 55 2.66 9.93 5.64
N LEU A 56 1.39 9.88 6.05
CA LEU A 56 0.24 9.80 5.14
C LEU A 56 0.09 11.07 4.31
N LEU A 57 0.23 12.25 4.93
CA LEU A 57 0.19 13.53 4.23
C LEU A 57 1.24 13.60 3.11
N GLY A 58 2.47 13.16 3.38
CA GLY A 58 3.51 13.14 2.35
C GLY A 58 3.17 12.27 1.14
N LYS A 59 2.46 11.15 1.36
CA LYS A 59 1.98 10.29 0.27
C LYS A 59 0.82 10.92 -0.51
N LEU A 60 -0.11 11.57 0.18
CA LEU A 60 -1.21 12.30 -0.46
C LEU A 60 -0.72 13.48 -1.29
N LEU A 61 0.34 14.15 -0.87
CA LEU A 61 1.00 15.23 -1.61
C LEU A 61 1.94 14.72 -2.72
N GLY A 62 2.05 13.39 -2.94
CA GLY A 62 2.81 12.81 -4.03
C GLY A 62 4.33 12.78 -3.82
N PHE A 63 4.84 12.96 -2.59
CA PHE A 63 6.27 12.88 -2.34
C PHE A 63 6.80 11.44 -2.48
N SER A 64 7.65 11.24 -3.50
CA SER A 64 8.38 9.99 -3.71
C SER A 64 9.71 9.94 -2.95
N SER A 65 10.33 11.09 -2.67
CA SER A 65 11.63 11.19 -2.01
C SER A 65 11.49 11.45 -0.50
N GLU A 66 11.96 10.50 0.32
CA GLU A 66 12.01 10.65 1.79
C GLU A 66 12.81 11.89 2.23
N ARG A 67 13.86 12.25 1.50
CA ARG A 67 14.69 13.44 1.78
C ARG A 67 13.95 14.72 1.43
N ALA A 68 13.29 14.77 0.28
CA ALA A 68 12.51 15.96 -0.11
C ALA A 68 11.36 16.17 0.86
N TRP A 69 10.64 15.10 1.21
CA TRP A 69 9.54 15.14 2.17
C TRP A 69 9.99 15.64 3.54
N HIS A 70 11.06 15.07 4.11
CA HIS A 70 11.54 15.48 5.43
C HIS A 70 11.90 16.96 5.48
N ARG A 71 12.60 17.47 4.46
CA ARG A 71 12.93 18.90 4.35
C ARG A 71 11.69 19.78 4.22
N PHE A 72 10.68 19.33 3.47
CA PHE A 72 9.40 20.03 3.36
C PHE A 72 8.71 20.13 4.72
N VAL A 73 8.64 19.03 5.47
CA VAL A 73 8.02 18.99 6.81
C VAL A 73 8.73 19.93 7.78
N THR A 74 10.06 19.89 7.85
CA THR A 74 10.82 20.77 8.74
C THR A 74 10.78 22.24 8.32
N GLY A 75 10.58 22.52 7.03
CA GLY A 75 10.49 23.88 6.51
C GLY A 75 9.10 24.52 6.59
N ASN A 76 8.02 23.71 6.68
CA ASN A 76 6.65 24.22 6.56
C ASN A 76 5.73 23.84 7.74
N LEU A 77 5.91 22.67 8.36
CA LEU A 77 5.04 22.18 9.44
C LEU A 77 5.69 22.28 10.82
N PHE A 78 7.00 22.08 10.92
CA PHE A 78 7.74 22.03 12.19
C PHE A 78 9.02 22.88 12.11
N THR A 79 8.86 24.18 11.87
CA THR A 79 9.94 25.15 11.63
C THR A 79 10.84 25.41 12.84
N ASN A 80 10.34 25.17 14.05
CA ASN A 80 11.06 25.36 15.30
C ASN A 80 12.07 24.24 15.64
N GLY A 81 12.34 23.29 14.72
CA GLY A 81 13.27 22.17 14.96
C GLY A 81 12.73 21.09 15.93
N SER A 82 11.44 21.15 16.28
CA SER A 82 10.80 20.16 17.15
C SER A 82 10.69 18.77 16.51
N PHE A 83 10.74 18.67 15.18
CA PHE A 83 10.56 17.40 14.50
C PHE A 83 11.75 16.43 14.66
N LEU A 84 11.51 15.16 14.32
CA LEU A 84 12.52 14.10 14.35
C LEU A 84 13.56 14.28 13.25
N GLU A 85 14.78 13.84 13.53
CA GLU A 85 15.82 13.65 12.50
C GLU A 85 15.34 12.63 11.45
N ARG A 86 15.66 12.87 10.17
CA ARG A 86 15.17 12.10 9.02
C ARG A 86 15.29 10.59 9.20
N SER A 87 16.45 10.12 9.64
CA SER A 87 16.71 8.68 9.80
C SER A 87 15.83 8.08 10.89
N ARG A 88 15.64 8.80 12.01
CA ARG A 88 14.74 8.40 13.10
C ARG A 88 13.29 8.39 12.66
N TYR A 89 12.84 9.44 11.96
CA TYR A 89 11.50 9.52 11.39
C TYR A 89 11.20 8.32 10.48
N ASN A 90 12.05 8.05 9.49
CA ASN A 90 11.80 6.95 8.56
C ASN A 90 11.85 5.57 9.23
N ARG A 91 12.72 5.36 10.24
CA ARG A 91 12.70 4.13 11.05
C ARG A 91 11.37 3.96 11.79
N ARG A 92 10.82 5.05 12.33
CA ARG A 92 9.51 5.02 13.01
C ARG A 92 8.35 4.76 12.06
N CYS A 93 8.33 5.37 10.87
CA CYS A 93 7.31 5.04 9.87
C CYS A 93 7.29 3.54 9.55
N ARG A 94 8.46 2.91 9.41
CA ARG A 94 8.56 1.46 9.17
C ARG A 94 8.12 0.62 10.36
N ALA A 95 8.47 1.03 11.59
CA ALA A 95 8.02 0.37 12.81
C ALA A 95 6.49 0.43 12.99
N LEU A 96 5.85 1.49 12.48
CA LEU A 96 4.40 1.69 12.50
C LEU A 96 3.69 1.04 11.30
N GLY A 97 4.36 0.18 10.53
CA GLY A 97 3.80 -0.48 9.36
C GLY A 97 2.51 -1.27 9.65
N PHE A 98 2.42 -1.91 10.82
CA PHE A 98 1.19 -2.59 11.26
C PHE A 98 0.03 -1.60 11.41
N ALA A 99 0.25 -0.46 12.07
CA ALA A 99 -0.77 0.57 12.26
C ALA A 99 -1.23 1.16 10.91
N ILE A 100 -0.30 1.37 9.97
CA ILE A 100 -0.64 1.81 8.61
C ILE A 100 -1.52 0.77 7.91
N LYS A 101 -1.19 -0.53 8.05
CA LYS A 101 -1.99 -1.63 7.47
C LYS A 101 -3.39 -1.69 8.09
N TRP A 102 -3.50 -1.47 9.40
CA TRP A 102 -4.77 -1.36 10.13
C TRP A 102 -5.62 -0.21 9.61
N ILE A 103 -5.06 1.00 9.54
CA ILE A 103 -5.78 2.18 9.05
C ILE A 103 -6.29 1.96 7.62
N ARG A 104 -5.45 1.40 6.74
CA ARG A 104 -5.87 1.02 5.38
C ARG A 104 -7.04 0.05 5.41
N HIS A 105 -6.99 -0.98 6.26
CA HIS A 105 -8.06 -1.97 6.40
C HIS A 105 -9.39 -1.33 6.86
N GLU A 106 -9.33 -0.44 7.83
CA GLU A 106 -10.51 0.26 8.34
C GLU A 106 -11.08 1.27 7.34
N LEU A 107 -10.24 1.95 6.57
CA LEU A 107 -10.67 2.77 5.43
C LEU A 107 -11.35 1.93 4.35
N ALA A 108 -10.74 0.79 4.01
CA ALA A 108 -11.30 -0.15 3.05
C ALA A 108 -12.69 -0.62 3.52
N LYS A 109 -12.83 -1.06 4.78
CA LYS A 109 -14.13 -1.45 5.34
C LYS A 109 -15.22 -0.39 5.16
N ARG A 110 -14.91 0.88 5.40
CA ARG A 110 -15.85 2.00 5.20
C ARG A 110 -16.23 2.21 3.73
N GLY A 111 -15.33 1.86 2.81
CA GLY A 111 -15.55 1.90 1.36
C GLY A 111 -16.20 0.64 0.78
N GLN A 112 -16.55 -0.38 1.58
CA GLN A 112 -17.16 -1.62 1.08
C GLN A 112 -18.55 -1.44 0.45
N HIS A 113 -19.17 -0.27 0.62
CA HIS A 113 -20.45 0.05 -0.03
C HIS A 113 -20.36 0.12 -1.57
N HIS A 114 -19.14 0.09 -2.14
CA HIS A 114 -18.96 -0.04 -3.58
C HIS A 114 -19.24 -1.47 -4.02
N ALA A 115 -20.25 -1.63 -4.88
CA ALA A 115 -20.64 -2.96 -5.37
C ALA A 115 -19.53 -3.65 -6.18
N TYR A 116 -18.64 -2.87 -6.82
CA TYR A 116 -17.69 -3.33 -7.82
C TYR A 116 -16.23 -3.17 -7.41
N ALA A 117 -15.43 -4.20 -7.66
CA ALA A 117 -13.98 -4.17 -7.58
C ALA A 117 -13.31 -4.82 -8.81
N VAL A 118 -12.08 -4.40 -9.10
CA VAL A 118 -11.23 -4.96 -10.14
C VAL A 118 -10.04 -5.63 -9.49
N VAL A 119 -9.69 -6.82 -9.97
CA VAL A 119 -8.51 -7.58 -9.54
C VAL A 119 -7.50 -7.59 -10.67
N ASP A 120 -6.29 -7.16 -10.38
CA ASP A 120 -5.18 -7.18 -11.34
C ASP A 120 -3.84 -7.42 -10.63
N SER A 121 -2.84 -7.81 -11.42
CA SER A 121 -1.48 -8.02 -10.94
C SER A 121 -0.49 -7.12 -11.68
N LEU A 122 0.55 -6.68 -10.97
CA LEU A 122 1.62 -5.89 -11.54
C LEU A 122 3.01 -6.40 -11.10
N PRO A 123 4.00 -6.39 -12.01
CA PRO A 123 5.33 -6.85 -11.69
C PRO A 123 6.03 -5.85 -10.75
N LEU A 124 6.72 -6.38 -9.75
CA LEU A 124 7.63 -5.65 -8.87
C LEU A 124 9.08 -6.11 -9.16
N PRO A 125 9.69 -5.64 -10.26
CA PRO A 125 11.02 -6.08 -10.65
C PRO A 125 12.09 -5.59 -9.69
N LEU A 126 12.93 -6.51 -9.20
CA LEU A 126 14.14 -6.18 -8.46
C LEU A 126 15.32 -5.95 -9.41
N CYS A 127 15.45 -6.79 -10.45
CA CYS A 127 16.45 -6.61 -11.50
C CYS A 127 16.09 -7.36 -12.78
N HIS A 128 16.87 -7.11 -13.85
CA HIS A 128 16.84 -7.95 -15.04
C HIS A 128 17.40 -9.35 -14.75
N PRO A 129 16.95 -10.38 -15.49
CA PRO A 129 17.40 -11.76 -15.31
C PRO A 129 18.92 -11.93 -15.33
N ALA A 130 19.60 -11.20 -16.23
CA ALA A 130 21.06 -11.21 -16.37
C ALA A 130 21.84 -10.81 -15.09
N ARG A 131 21.17 -10.16 -14.13
CA ARG A 131 21.79 -9.71 -12.86
C ARG A 131 21.33 -10.51 -11.65
N MET A 132 20.44 -11.49 -11.81
CA MET A 132 19.87 -12.26 -10.69
C MET A 132 20.95 -12.89 -9.81
N GLN A 133 21.98 -13.49 -10.41
CA GLN A 133 23.05 -14.16 -9.66
C GLN A 133 23.85 -13.23 -8.74
N ARG A 134 23.76 -11.91 -8.95
CA ARG A 134 24.41 -10.88 -8.12
C ARG A 134 23.52 -10.39 -6.97
N VAL A 135 22.25 -10.78 -6.94
CA VAL A 135 21.29 -10.33 -5.93
C VAL A 135 21.53 -11.09 -4.61
N LYS A 136 21.83 -10.33 -3.55
CA LYS A 136 22.00 -10.86 -2.19
C LYS A 136 20.73 -10.74 -1.33
N ARG A 137 19.89 -9.73 -1.60
CA ARG A 137 18.66 -9.46 -0.84
C ARG A 137 17.47 -10.19 -1.47
N PHE A 138 16.59 -10.77 -0.65
CA PHE A 138 15.43 -11.55 -1.10
C PHE A 138 15.76 -12.85 -1.85
N ARG A 139 17.01 -13.32 -1.77
CA ARG A 139 17.40 -14.62 -2.33
C ARG A 139 16.62 -15.74 -1.63
N GLY A 140 16.04 -16.65 -2.41
CA GLY A 140 15.18 -17.72 -1.90
C GLY A 140 13.72 -17.29 -1.63
N ILE A 141 13.38 -16.02 -1.86
CA ILE A 141 12.00 -15.51 -1.75
C ILE A 141 11.55 -14.93 -3.10
N ALA A 142 12.37 -14.09 -3.73
CA ALA A 142 12.11 -13.59 -5.08
C ALA A 142 12.54 -14.62 -6.14
N ASP A 143 11.84 -14.66 -7.26
CA ASP A 143 12.08 -15.58 -8.36
C ASP A 143 11.86 -14.94 -9.75
N MET A 144 11.85 -15.77 -10.79
CA MET A 144 11.60 -15.35 -12.17
C MET A 144 10.11 -15.32 -12.48
N GLY A 145 9.67 -14.23 -13.08
CA GLY A 145 8.37 -14.19 -13.75
C GLY A 145 8.46 -13.55 -15.12
N TYR A 146 7.41 -13.77 -15.88
CA TYR A 146 7.21 -13.18 -17.18
C TYR A 146 6.07 -12.17 -17.13
N CYS A 147 6.33 -10.95 -17.59
CA CYS A 147 5.32 -9.91 -17.72
C CYS A 147 4.83 -9.90 -19.18
N ALA A 148 3.64 -10.44 -19.43
CA ALA A 148 3.08 -10.55 -20.78
C ALA A 148 2.87 -9.19 -21.45
N SER A 149 2.39 -8.19 -20.70
CA SER A 149 2.16 -6.83 -21.21
C SER A 149 3.45 -6.14 -21.69
N LYS A 150 4.58 -6.44 -21.06
CA LYS A 150 5.91 -5.92 -21.44
C LYS A 150 6.73 -6.90 -22.29
N LYS A 151 6.21 -8.09 -22.54
CA LYS A 151 6.90 -9.23 -23.19
C LYS A 151 8.30 -9.48 -22.63
N GLN A 152 8.45 -9.41 -21.30
CA GLN A 152 9.76 -9.41 -20.67
C GLN A 152 9.81 -10.28 -19.41
N TRP A 153 10.90 -11.04 -19.31
CA TRP A 153 11.31 -11.71 -18.08
C TRP A 153 11.91 -10.73 -17.08
N TYR A 154 11.64 -10.95 -15.80
CA TYR A 154 12.19 -10.17 -14.71
C TYR A 154 12.40 -11.05 -13.47
N TYR A 155 13.35 -10.64 -12.63
CA TYR A 155 13.56 -11.24 -11.31
C TYR A 155 12.96 -10.31 -10.25
N GLY A 156 12.06 -10.81 -9.41
CA GLY A 156 11.46 -10.00 -8.36
C GLY A 156 10.23 -10.63 -7.72
N PHE A 157 9.20 -9.80 -7.55
CA PHE A 157 7.90 -10.18 -7.00
C PHE A 157 6.76 -9.80 -7.94
N LYS A 158 5.57 -10.26 -7.63
CA LYS A 158 4.32 -9.83 -8.26
C LYS A 158 3.37 -9.30 -7.18
N LEU A 159 2.83 -8.11 -7.39
CA LEU A 159 1.81 -7.52 -6.53
C LEU A 159 0.45 -7.78 -7.15
N HIS A 160 -0.44 -8.43 -6.40
CA HIS A 160 -1.84 -8.63 -6.79
C HIS A 160 -2.70 -7.72 -5.93
N LEU A 161 -3.66 -7.05 -6.54
CA LEU A 161 -4.42 -5.96 -5.93
C LEU A 161 -5.89 -6.05 -6.34
N GLN A 162 -6.78 -5.90 -5.36
CA GLN A 162 -8.21 -5.68 -5.58
C GLN A 162 -8.51 -4.21 -5.27
N VAL A 163 -9.09 -3.50 -6.24
CA VAL A 163 -9.33 -2.05 -6.17
C VAL A 163 -10.76 -1.74 -6.53
N THR A 164 -11.41 -0.82 -5.81
CA THR A 164 -12.72 -0.31 -6.20
C THR A 164 -12.64 0.64 -7.40
N ASN A 165 -13.79 0.99 -7.97
CA ASN A 165 -13.89 2.02 -9.01
C ASN A 165 -13.38 3.42 -8.59
N GLN A 166 -13.22 3.67 -7.29
CA GLN A 166 -12.67 4.92 -6.75
C GLN A 166 -11.16 4.84 -6.44
N GLY A 167 -10.51 3.71 -6.75
CA GLY A 167 -9.08 3.53 -6.49
C GLY A 167 -8.75 3.06 -5.06
N LEU A 168 -9.72 2.59 -4.28
CA LEU A 168 -9.48 2.11 -2.91
C LEU A 168 -8.96 0.67 -2.94
N ALA A 169 -7.77 0.44 -2.36
CA ALA A 169 -7.14 -0.87 -2.28
C ALA A 169 -7.77 -1.75 -1.19
N MET A 170 -8.65 -2.65 -1.61
CA MET A 170 -9.45 -3.52 -0.75
C MET A 170 -8.64 -4.68 -0.20
N GLY A 171 -7.95 -5.38 -1.08
CA GLY A 171 -7.04 -6.47 -0.74
C GLY A 171 -5.75 -6.34 -1.53
N TYR A 172 -4.65 -6.80 -0.96
CA TYR A 172 -3.40 -6.96 -1.70
C TYR A 172 -2.57 -8.13 -1.18
N VAL A 173 -1.77 -8.73 -2.06
CA VAL A 173 -0.75 -9.70 -1.68
C VAL A 173 0.47 -9.54 -2.58
N VAL A 174 1.65 -9.73 -2.00
CA VAL A 174 2.90 -9.80 -2.75
C VAL A 174 3.31 -11.26 -2.78
N THR A 175 3.47 -11.80 -3.97
CA THR A 175 3.92 -13.18 -4.20
C THR A 175 5.25 -13.17 -4.92
N GLU A 176 5.85 -14.35 -5.04
CA GLU A 176 6.87 -14.62 -6.03
C GLU A 176 6.36 -14.25 -7.44
N SER A 177 7.29 -13.90 -8.32
CA SER A 177 7.00 -13.48 -9.69
C SER A 177 6.42 -14.60 -10.56
N SER A 178 6.75 -15.87 -10.28
CA SER A 178 6.21 -17.03 -10.99
C SER A 178 4.77 -17.40 -10.59
N CYS A 179 4.27 -16.85 -9.47
CA CYS A 179 2.95 -17.20 -8.95
C CYS A 179 1.84 -16.87 -9.97
N HIS A 180 0.96 -17.83 -10.21
CA HIS A 180 -0.16 -17.69 -11.13
C HIS A 180 -1.25 -16.79 -10.53
N ASP A 181 -1.84 -15.91 -11.35
CA ASP A 181 -2.73 -14.84 -10.88
C ASP A 181 -4.00 -15.39 -10.21
N VAL A 182 -4.61 -16.44 -10.79
CA VAL A 182 -5.71 -17.21 -10.19
C VAL A 182 -5.44 -17.63 -8.74
N LYS A 183 -4.22 -18.09 -8.42
CA LYS A 183 -3.90 -18.58 -7.06
C LYS A 183 -3.87 -17.43 -6.06
N ALA A 184 -3.33 -16.29 -6.46
CA ALA A 184 -3.28 -15.11 -5.61
C ALA A 184 -4.63 -14.39 -5.50
N ALA A 185 -5.46 -14.44 -6.53
CA ALA A 185 -6.77 -13.80 -6.60
C ALA A 185 -7.66 -14.16 -5.41
N GLU A 186 -7.73 -15.44 -5.06
CA GLU A 186 -8.49 -15.92 -3.91
C GLU A 186 -8.01 -15.23 -2.62
N THR A 187 -6.70 -15.23 -2.37
CA THR A 187 -6.12 -14.60 -1.16
C THR A 187 -6.34 -13.09 -1.13
N VAL A 188 -6.39 -12.43 -2.29
CA VAL A 188 -6.64 -10.99 -2.36
C VAL A 188 -8.11 -10.70 -2.06
N MET A 189 -9.02 -11.40 -2.74
CA MET A 189 -10.46 -11.13 -2.71
C MET A 189 -11.11 -11.51 -1.37
N THR A 190 -10.57 -12.50 -0.67
CA THR A 190 -11.10 -12.95 0.62
C THR A 190 -10.71 -12.05 1.80
N GLN A 191 -9.71 -11.16 1.64
CA GLN A 191 -9.35 -10.19 2.68
C GLN A 191 -10.50 -9.24 2.97
N ILE A 192 -11.13 -8.73 1.91
CA ILE A 192 -12.33 -7.91 1.96
C ILE A 192 -13.22 -8.30 0.77
N PRO A 193 -14.14 -9.26 0.96
CA PRO A 193 -15.05 -9.69 -0.09
C PRO A 193 -15.86 -8.52 -0.66
N HIS A 194 -15.96 -8.49 -1.98
CA HIS A 194 -16.85 -7.58 -2.71
C HIS A 194 -17.88 -8.39 -3.48
N PRO A 195 -19.13 -7.94 -3.59
CA PRO A 195 -20.17 -8.69 -4.29
C PRO A 195 -19.83 -8.94 -5.75
N TYR A 196 -19.24 -7.96 -6.43
CA TYR A 196 -18.93 -8.04 -7.86
C TYR A 196 -17.47 -7.72 -8.14
N ASN A 197 -16.77 -8.66 -8.77
CA ASN A 197 -15.36 -8.57 -9.06
C ASN A 197 -15.08 -8.82 -10.54
N PHE A 198 -14.17 -8.05 -11.11
CA PHE A 198 -13.73 -8.19 -12.49
C PHE A 198 -12.24 -8.49 -12.55
N GLY A 199 -11.87 -9.51 -13.32
CA GLY A 199 -10.48 -9.83 -13.63
C GLY A 199 -10.25 -9.91 -15.13
N ASP A 200 -9.00 -9.85 -15.56
CA ASP A 200 -8.64 -10.05 -16.96
C ASP A 200 -8.65 -11.55 -17.36
N LYS A 201 -8.19 -11.85 -18.58
CA LYS A 201 -8.14 -13.23 -19.09
C LYS A 201 -7.15 -14.15 -18.33
N GLY A 202 -6.17 -13.57 -17.64
CA GLY A 202 -5.23 -14.30 -16.79
C GLY A 202 -5.88 -14.94 -15.56
N TYR A 203 -7.08 -14.48 -15.19
CA TYR A 203 -7.83 -14.98 -14.04
C TYR A 203 -8.91 -16.01 -14.36
N ILE A 204 -9.04 -16.44 -15.63
CA ILE A 204 -10.07 -17.42 -16.04
C ILE A 204 -9.87 -18.74 -15.29
N SER A 205 -10.81 -19.05 -14.39
CA SER A 205 -10.84 -20.31 -13.63
C SER A 205 -12.27 -20.59 -13.12
N HIS A 206 -12.83 -21.73 -13.52
CA HIS A 206 -14.17 -22.15 -13.08
C HIS A 206 -14.22 -22.42 -11.59
N ALA A 207 -13.26 -23.22 -11.11
CA ALA A 207 -13.16 -23.60 -9.70
C ALA A 207 -13.01 -22.38 -8.78
N LEU A 208 -12.23 -21.37 -9.19
CA LEU A 208 -12.11 -20.13 -8.41
C LEU A 208 -13.44 -19.38 -8.34
N ARG A 209 -14.15 -19.26 -9.48
CA ARG A 209 -15.42 -18.55 -9.55
C ARG A 209 -16.50 -19.21 -8.68
N GLU A 210 -16.61 -20.55 -8.73
CA GLU A 210 -17.54 -21.30 -7.90
C GLU A 210 -17.22 -21.11 -6.42
N LYS A 211 -15.95 -21.33 -6.03
CA LYS A 211 -15.51 -21.19 -4.65
C LYS A 211 -15.80 -19.80 -4.07
N LEU A 212 -15.48 -18.74 -4.81
CA LEU A 212 -15.73 -17.36 -4.37
C LEU A 212 -17.23 -17.06 -4.19
N TYR A 213 -18.07 -17.63 -5.04
CA TYR A 213 -19.51 -17.44 -4.95
C TYR A 213 -20.11 -18.22 -3.78
N GLU A 214 -19.75 -19.50 -3.63
CA GLU A 214 -20.26 -20.38 -2.57
C GLU A 214 -19.83 -19.91 -1.17
N GLU A 215 -18.54 -19.61 -0.98
CA GLU A 215 -17.98 -19.31 0.34
C GLU A 215 -18.15 -17.83 0.74
N HIS A 216 -18.23 -16.91 -0.23
CA HIS A 216 -18.16 -15.47 0.04
C HIS A 216 -19.23 -14.63 -0.65
N GLN A 217 -20.16 -15.25 -1.40
CA GLN A 217 -21.17 -14.55 -2.20
C GLN A 217 -20.56 -13.49 -3.13
N ALA A 218 -19.34 -13.77 -3.61
CA ALA A 218 -18.56 -12.87 -4.46
C ALA A 218 -18.60 -13.38 -5.91
N ALA A 219 -19.37 -12.70 -6.76
CA ALA A 219 -19.36 -12.97 -8.19
C ALA A 219 -18.02 -12.51 -8.79
N PHE A 220 -17.41 -13.38 -9.59
CA PHE A 220 -16.17 -13.09 -10.28
C PHE A 220 -16.32 -13.28 -11.80
N TRP A 221 -16.12 -12.18 -12.53
CA TRP A 221 -16.28 -12.14 -13.98
C TRP A 221 -14.93 -11.91 -14.67
N THR A 222 -14.69 -12.70 -15.70
CA THR A 222 -13.53 -12.61 -16.57
C THR A 222 -14.02 -12.67 -18.03
N PRO A 223 -13.35 -11.99 -18.99
CA PRO A 223 -13.69 -12.13 -20.40
C PRO A 223 -13.65 -13.58 -20.87
N SER A 224 -14.49 -13.94 -21.84
CA SER A 224 -14.47 -15.29 -22.44
C SER A 224 -13.18 -15.54 -23.21
N ARG A 225 -12.77 -16.82 -23.29
CA ARG A 225 -11.82 -17.27 -24.32
C ARG A 225 -12.63 -17.43 -25.61
N HIS A 226 -12.30 -16.64 -26.63
CA HIS A 226 -12.74 -16.91 -28.00
C HIS A 226 -11.94 -18.07 -28.57
#